data_AF-A0A7S1JMX7-F1
#
_entry.id   AF-A0A7S1JMX7-F1
#
_cell.length_a   1.000
_cell.length_b   1.000
_cell.length_c   1.000
_cell.angle_alpha   90.00
_cell.angle_beta   90.00
_cell.angle_gamma   90.00
#
_symmetry.space_group_name_H-M   'P 1'
#
loop_
_entity.id
_entity.type
_entity.pdbx_description
1 polymer ?
#
loop_
_entity_poly.entity_id
_entity_poly.type
_entity_poly.pdbx_seq_one_letter_code
_entity_poly.pdbx_strand_id
1 'polypeptide(L)'
;GQPSAKNTRTVLTPKADVVVSLQTPKIDSDEAALRVSSLSRLYEYVLGDALDIDLADLRQCGATARVTYSHQRGWTFRFTAYALQMPHLVNATAKAFATAHTTAGDSSVSRALSALLSD
;
A
#
# COMPACT_ATOMS: atom_id res chain seq x y z
N GLY A 1 7.56 -25.28 -51.76
CA GLY A 1 7.94 -24.67 -50.47
C GLY A 1 6.69 -24.19 -49.78
N GLN A 2 6.37 -24.73 -48.61
CA GLN A 2 5.24 -24.28 -47.78
C GLN A 2 5.70 -23.15 -46.84
N PRO A 3 4.89 -22.09 -46.62
CA PRO A 3 5.26 -21.02 -45.71
C PRO A 3 5.15 -21.55 -44.28
N SER A 4 6.26 -21.52 -43.56
CA SER A 4 6.32 -21.86 -42.15
C SER A 4 5.53 -20.80 -41.37
N ALA A 5 4.32 -21.16 -40.93
CA ALA A 5 3.51 -20.31 -40.07
C ALA A 5 4.27 -20.09 -38.77
N LYS A 6 4.82 -18.88 -38.61
CA LYS A 6 5.47 -18.43 -37.38
C LYS A 6 4.37 -18.37 -36.32
N ASN A 7 4.23 -19.44 -35.56
CA ASN A 7 3.26 -19.56 -34.49
C ASN A 7 3.75 -18.65 -33.36
N THR A 8 3.37 -17.37 -33.41
CA THR A 8 3.66 -16.38 -32.37
C THR A 8 2.86 -16.78 -31.14
N ARG A 9 3.47 -17.62 -30.29
CA ARG A 9 2.92 -17.96 -28.99
C ARG A 9 3.02 -16.69 -28.13
N THR A 10 1.92 -15.97 -27.97
CA THR A 10 1.82 -14.88 -27.00
C THR A 10 2.12 -15.48 -25.62
N VAL A 11 3.31 -15.23 -25.10
CA VAL A 11 3.65 -15.57 -23.72
C VAL A 11 2.86 -14.60 -22.86
N LEU A 12 1.74 -15.06 -22.29
CA LEU A 12 1.06 -14.34 -21.24
C LEU A 12 1.99 -14.37 -20.02
N THR A 13 2.70 -13.27 -19.77
CA THR A 13 3.44 -13.09 -18.52
C THR A 13 2.43 -13.14 -17.37
N PRO A 14 2.57 -14.04 -16.38
CA PRO A 14 1.65 -14.08 -15.26
C PRO A 14 1.82 -12.82 -14.39
N LYS A 15 0.74 -12.40 -13.73
CA LYS A 15 0.82 -11.37 -12.69
C LYS A 15 1.52 -11.97 -11.48
N ALA A 16 2.43 -11.20 -10.88
CA ALA A 16 3.02 -11.53 -9.58
C ALA A 16 2.12 -11.00 -8.47
N ASP A 17 2.07 -11.72 -7.34
CA ASP A 17 1.44 -11.29 -6.09
C ASP A 17 2.53 -11.12 -5.04
N VAL A 18 2.70 -9.91 -4.53
CA VAL A 18 3.79 -9.53 -3.63
C VAL A 18 3.19 -8.96 -2.35
N VAL A 19 3.65 -9.45 -1.20
CA VAL A 19 3.25 -8.97 0.12
C VAL A 19 4.45 -8.41 0.87
N VAL A 20 4.32 -7.18 1.37
CA VAL A 20 5.33 -6.51 2.20
C VAL A 20 4.69 -6.14 3.52
N SER A 21 5.38 -6.41 4.63
CA SER A 21 4.92 -6.05 5.97
C SER A 21 5.89 -5.05 6.60
N LEU A 22 5.35 -3.94 7.10
CA LEU A 22 6.08 -2.96 7.91
C LEU A 22 5.62 -3.13 9.37
N GLN A 23 6.50 -3.65 10.20
CA GLN A 23 6.23 -3.81 11.62
C GLN A 23 6.16 -2.43 12.29
N THR A 24 5.10 -2.21 13.06
CA THR A 24 5.01 -1.09 14.00
C THR A 24 5.39 -1.57 15.40
N PRO A 25 5.88 -0.70 16.29
CA PRO A 25 6.12 -1.05 17.68
C PRO A 25 4.87 -1.70 18.30
N LYS A 26 5.09 -2.67 19.20
CA LYS A 26 3.99 -3.21 20.01
C LYS A 26 3.42 -2.09 20.87
N ILE A 27 2.10 -2.05 20.91
CA ILE A 27 1.36 -1.11 21.75
C ILE A 27 0.80 -1.93 22.90
N ASP A 28 1.38 -1.75 24.09
CA ASP A 28 1.05 -2.56 25.27
C ASP A 28 -0.09 -1.95 26.12
N SER A 29 -0.72 -0.88 25.63
CA SER A 29 -1.86 -0.21 26.27
C SER A 29 -3.11 -0.27 25.38
N ASP A 30 -4.24 -0.74 25.93
CA ASP A 30 -5.52 -0.83 25.22
C ASP A 30 -6.01 0.53 24.72
N GLU A 31 -5.77 1.60 25.49
CA GLU A 31 -6.13 2.96 25.10
C GLU A 31 -5.28 3.46 23.92
N ALA A 32 -3.97 3.18 23.95
CA ALA A 32 -3.08 3.49 22.85
C ALA A 32 -3.42 2.64 21.60
N ALA A 33 -3.82 1.39 21.77
CA ALA A 33 -4.23 0.51 20.68
C ALA A 33 -5.52 1.00 20.01
N LEU A 34 -6.50 1.47 20.77
CA LEU A 34 -7.75 2.05 20.26
C LEU A 34 -7.50 3.35 19.47
N ARG A 35 -6.61 4.21 19.98
CA ARG A 35 -6.22 5.45 19.30
C ARG A 35 -5.49 5.15 17.99
N VAL A 36 -4.51 4.24 18.00
CA VAL A 36 -3.81 3.84 16.78
C VAL A 36 -4.76 3.14 15.79
N SER A 37 -5.69 2.30 16.23
CA SER A 37 -6.68 1.69 15.34
C SER A 37 -7.58 2.73 14.65
N SER A 38 -7.99 3.78 15.37
CA SER A 38 -8.83 4.84 14.83
C SER A 38 -8.07 5.68 13.79
N LEU A 39 -6.80 5.96 14.08
CA LEU A 39 -5.90 6.65 13.15
C LEU A 39 -5.60 5.81 11.92
N SER A 40 -5.25 4.53 12.09
CA SER A 40 -4.98 3.64 10.98
C SER A 40 -6.15 3.52 10.02
N ARG A 41 -7.39 3.61 10.51
CA ARG A 41 -8.58 3.62 9.66
C ARG A 41 -8.70 4.90 8.84
N LEU A 42 -8.38 6.06 9.42
CA LEU A 42 -8.29 7.33 8.70
C LEU A 42 -7.17 7.28 7.65
N TYR A 43 -6.03 6.69 8.00
CA TYR A 43 -4.93 6.46 7.06
C TYR A 43 -5.32 5.56 5.90
N GLU A 44 -6.00 4.43 6.15
CA GLU A 44 -6.50 3.55 5.09
C GLU A 44 -7.45 4.29 4.14
N TYR A 45 -8.31 5.17 4.67
CA TYR A 45 -9.21 5.99 3.87
C TYR A 45 -8.47 6.99 2.99
N VAL A 46 -7.57 7.80 3.57
CA VAL A 46 -6.77 8.80 2.83
C VAL A 46 -5.85 8.11 1.81
N LEU A 47 -5.31 6.94 2.15
CA LEU A 47 -4.54 6.14 1.20
C LEU A 47 -5.39 5.65 0.04
N GLY A 48 -6.59 5.16 0.32
CA GLY A 48 -7.51 4.66 -0.69
C GLY A 48 -7.76 5.72 -1.76
N ASP A 49 -8.09 6.94 -1.33
CA ASP A 49 -8.34 8.08 -2.23
C ASP A 49 -7.07 8.47 -3.02
N ALA A 50 -5.91 8.54 -2.37
CA ALA A 50 -4.65 8.86 -3.04
C ALA A 50 -4.24 7.79 -4.07
N LEU A 51 -4.43 6.51 -3.73
CA LEU A 51 -4.15 5.37 -4.60
C LEU A 51 -5.14 5.28 -5.76
N ASP A 52 -6.40 5.70 -5.57
CA ASP A 52 -7.41 5.76 -6.63
C ASP A 52 -7.04 6.77 -7.72
N ILE A 53 -6.50 7.92 -7.34
CA ILE A 53 -6.05 8.95 -8.28
C ILE A 53 -4.75 8.55 -8.96
N ASP A 54 -3.72 8.16 -8.19
CA ASP A 54 -2.37 7.91 -8.72
C ASP A 54 -2.24 6.58 -9.49
N LEU A 55 -3.14 5.61 -9.26
CA LEU A 55 -3.06 4.29 -9.89
C LEU A 55 -4.15 4.04 -10.94
N ALA A 56 -4.92 5.04 -11.34
CA ALA A 56 -6.03 4.87 -12.31
C ALA A 56 -5.57 4.17 -13.59
N ASP A 57 -4.44 4.58 -14.16
CA ASP A 57 -3.88 3.99 -15.40
C ASP A 57 -3.34 2.57 -15.18
N LEU A 58 -2.73 2.31 -14.02
CA LEU A 58 -2.22 0.99 -13.65
C LEU A 58 -3.36 -0.01 -13.40
N ARG A 59 -4.49 0.46 -12.86
CA ARG A 59 -5.71 -0.34 -12.67
C ARG A 59 -6.36 -0.77 -13.98
N GLN A 60 -6.30 0.05 -15.02
CA GLN A 60 -6.79 -0.33 -16.35
C GLN A 60 -6.01 -1.51 -16.94
N CYS A 61 -4.74 -1.66 -16.52
CA CYS A 61 -3.89 -2.82 -16.83
C CYS A 61 -4.12 -4.01 -15.86
N GLY A 62 -5.08 -3.88 -14.94
CA GLY A 62 -5.42 -4.85 -13.92
C GLY A 62 -4.37 -4.99 -12.82
N ALA A 63 -3.57 -3.95 -12.57
CA ALA A 63 -2.71 -3.89 -11.41
C ALA A 63 -3.51 -3.44 -10.17
N THR A 64 -3.22 -4.02 -9.01
CA THR A 64 -3.93 -3.71 -7.76
C THR A 64 -2.94 -3.54 -6.61
N ALA A 65 -3.09 -2.47 -5.83
CA ALA A 65 -2.42 -2.28 -4.55
C ALA A 65 -3.46 -2.25 -3.44
N ARG A 66 -3.20 -2.95 -2.34
CA ARG A 66 -4.02 -2.91 -1.12
C ARG A 66 -3.11 -2.67 0.07
N VAL A 67 -3.52 -1.73 0.92
CA VAL A 67 -2.83 -1.44 2.18
C VAL A 67 -3.79 -1.67 3.32
N THR A 68 -3.35 -2.38 4.35
CA THR A 68 -4.16 -2.72 5.52
C THR A 68 -3.32 -2.58 6.78
N TYR A 69 -3.93 -2.14 7.88
CA TYR A 69 -3.30 -2.08 9.18
C TYR A 69 -3.86 -3.14 10.14
N SER A 70 -2.98 -3.69 10.97
CA SER A 70 -3.35 -4.49 12.14
C SER A 70 -2.48 -4.08 13.32
N HIS A 71 -3.09 -3.94 14.50
CA HIS A 71 -2.37 -3.66 15.75
C HIS A 71 -1.32 -4.74 16.10
N GLN A 72 -1.49 -5.97 15.61
CA GLN A 72 -0.54 -7.07 15.87
C GLN A 72 0.62 -7.14 14.88
N ARG A 73 0.41 -6.66 13.64
CA ARG A 73 1.34 -6.89 12.52
C ARG A 73 1.83 -5.60 11.86
N GLY A 74 1.31 -4.46 12.26
CA GLY A 74 1.57 -3.18 11.62
C GLY A 74 0.90 -3.08 10.25
N TRP A 75 1.57 -2.43 9.31
CA TRP A 75 1.06 -2.20 7.95
C TRP A 75 1.42 -3.36 7.03
N THR A 76 0.46 -3.82 6.26
CA THR A 76 0.64 -4.82 5.21
C THR A 76 0.25 -4.23 3.87
N PHE A 77 1.14 -4.38 2.90
CA PHE A 77 0.97 -3.95 1.52
C PHE A 77 0.91 -5.20 0.64
N ARG A 78 -0.12 -5.30 -0.19
CA ARG A 78 -0.26 -6.38 -1.17
C ARG A 78 -0.38 -5.79 -2.56
N PHE A 79 0.44 -6.28 -3.47
CA PHE A 79 0.54 -5.81 -4.84
C PHE A 79 0.29 -6.97 -5.79
N THR A 80 -0.56 -6.76 -6.78
CA THR A 80 -0.75 -7.70 -7.88
C THR A 80 -0.57 -6.96 -9.19
N ALA A 81 0.42 -7.34 -10.01
CA ALA A 81 0.71 -6.67 -11.28
C ALA A 81 1.56 -7.54 -12.21
N TYR A 82 1.62 -7.20 -13.50
CA TYR A 82 2.63 -7.77 -14.38
C TYR A 82 4.03 -7.28 -13.97
N ALA A 83 5.07 -8.09 -14.23
CA ALA A 83 6.43 -7.80 -13.79
C ALA A 83 6.94 -6.40 -14.18
N LEU A 84 6.57 -5.92 -15.39
CA LEU A 84 6.94 -4.59 -15.87
C LEU A 84 6.29 -3.43 -15.10
N GLN A 85 5.11 -3.65 -14.52
CA GLN A 85 4.33 -2.63 -13.81
C GLN A 85 4.57 -2.66 -12.30
N MET A 86 5.06 -3.78 -11.75
CA MET A 86 5.25 -3.96 -10.32
C MET A 86 6.12 -2.86 -9.68
N PRO A 87 7.27 -2.45 -10.25
CA PRO A 87 8.08 -1.39 -9.65
C PRO A 87 7.34 -0.04 -9.60
N HIS A 88 6.57 0.28 -10.65
CA HIS A 88 5.79 1.51 -10.71
C HIS A 88 4.65 1.52 -9.68
N LEU A 89 3.95 0.39 -9.56
CA LEU A 89 2.87 0.21 -8.59
C LEU A 89 3.39 0.36 -7.14
N VAL A 90 4.52 -0.29 -6.83
CA VAL A 90 5.16 -0.20 -5.51
C VAL A 90 5.60 1.24 -5.21
N ASN A 91 6.24 1.91 -6.16
CA ASN A 91 6.72 3.29 -5.95
C ASN A 91 5.58 4.30 -5.77
N ALA A 92 4.55 4.23 -6.61
CA ALA A 92 3.37 5.08 -6.47
C ALA A 92 2.66 4.85 -5.12
N THR A 93 2.53 3.58 -4.70
CA THR A 93 1.93 3.25 -3.40
C THR A 93 2.77 3.76 -2.24
N ALA A 94 4.10 3.64 -2.32
CA ALA A 94 4.99 4.18 -1.29
C ALA A 94 4.91 5.71 -1.19
N LYS A 95 4.78 6.41 -2.32
CA LYS A 95 4.62 7.87 -2.36
C LYS A 95 3.28 8.32 -1.77
N ALA A 96 2.19 7.64 -2.13
CA ALA A 96 0.87 7.89 -1.56
C ALA A 96 0.88 7.63 -0.04
N PHE A 97 1.51 6.54 0.40
CA PHE A 97 1.70 6.21 1.81
C PHE A 97 2.48 7.28 2.58
N ALA A 98 3.61 7.73 2.04
CA ALA A 98 4.39 8.81 2.64
C ALA A 98 3.59 10.12 2.72
N THR A 99 2.84 10.47 1.67
CA THR A 99 2.04 11.69 1.64
C THR A 99 0.90 11.66 2.66
N ALA A 100 0.20 10.53 2.78
CA ALA A 100 -0.81 10.34 3.82
C ALA A 100 -0.20 10.43 5.22
N HIS A 101 1.02 9.89 5.40
CA HIS A 101 1.74 9.97 6.67
C HIS A 101 2.21 11.37 7.02
N THR A 102 2.67 12.17 6.06
CA THR A 102 2.98 13.58 6.30
C THR A 102 1.72 14.40 6.57
N THR A 103 0.63 14.18 5.82
CA THR A 103 -0.63 14.90 5.99
C THR A 103 -1.28 14.61 7.35
N ALA A 104 -1.27 13.35 7.77
CA ALA A 104 -1.70 12.94 9.10
C ALA A 104 -0.64 13.26 10.19
N GLY A 105 0.62 13.43 9.78
CA GLY A 105 1.78 13.83 10.57
C GLY A 105 1.80 15.32 10.95
N ASP A 106 1.19 16.19 10.13
CA ASP A 106 1.03 17.62 10.42
C ASP A 106 -0.24 17.94 11.21
N SER A 107 -1.16 16.97 11.31
CA SER A 107 -2.37 17.12 12.12
C SER A 107 -2.06 16.84 13.60
N SER A 108 -2.89 17.41 14.48
CA SER A 108 -2.92 17.21 15.95
C SER A 108 -2.68 15.77 16.42
N VAL A 109 -2.94 14.79 15.55
CA VAL A 109 -2.65 13.36 15.63
C VAL A 109 -1.18 13.02 15.90
N SER A 110 -0.23 13.61 15.15
CA SER A 110 1.21 13.35 15.32
C SER A 110 1.75 13.93 16.62
N ARG A 111 1.25 15.10 17.01
CA ARG A 111 1.51 15.69 18.33
C ARG A 111 0.96 14.81 19.46
N ALA A 112 -0.23 14.24 19.29
CA ALA A 112 -0.78 13.29 20.25
C ALA A 112 0.07 12.00 20.35
N LEU A 113 0.61 11.51 19.22
CA LEU A 113 1.48 10.34 19.17
C LEU A 113 2.87 10.60 19.78
N SER A 114 3.50 11.74 19.48
CA SER A 114 4.78 12.14 20.09
C SER A 114 4.65 12.39 21.59
N ALA A 115 3.52 12.96 22.05
CA ALA A 115 3.24 13.13 23.47
C ALA A 115 3.03 11.78 24.19
N LEU A 116 2.44 10.79 23.51
CA LEU A 116 2.20 9.44 24.04
C LEU A 116 3.46 8.54 24.09
N LEU A 117 4.48 8.84 23.30
CA LEU A 117 5.74 8.08 23.25
C LEU A 117 6.86 8.73 24.07
N SER A 118 6.58 9.89 24.68
CA SER A 118 7.55 10.65 25.49
C SER A 118 7.32 10.51 27.01
N ASP A 119 6.29 9.77 27.42
CA ASP A 119 6.03 9.30 28.79
C ASP A 119 6.21 7.78 28.87
#